data_AF-A0A966WX70-F1
#
_entry.id   AF-A0A966WX70-F1
#
_cell.length_a   1.000
_cell.length_b   1.000
_cell.length_c   1.000
_cell.angle_alpha   90.00
_cell.angle_beta   90.00
_cell.angle_gamma   90.00
#
_symmetry.space_group_name_H-M   'P 1'
#
loop_
_entity.id
_entity.type
_entity.pdbx_description
1 polymer ?
#
loop_
_entity_poly.entity_id
_entity_poly.type
_entity_poly.pdbx_seq_one_letter_code
_entity_poly.pdbx_strand_id
1 'polypeptide(L)'
;YTIVPSQSDKDDQGRLLDDAFDPRCTEWLVEIPTEVSWANIPGADAVEINNFSALAQFDFYMQVQKHYTAHNTSATVEFREHEIEPLADAIHQAIDNGEGYISAALLARFDANATFPRLPFEPIDAATYERMQAEVVARRRTECFFEALQRYDGGELIEAGPAGCDSDKCLLPLAKPKG
;
A
#
# COMPACT_ATOMS: atom_id res chain seq x y z
N TYR A 1 -1.48 -2.15 -18.21
CA TYR A 1 -1.88 -2.89 -17.02
C TYR A 1 -2.09 -4.35 -17.38
N THR A 2 -2.14 -5.22 -16.38
CA THR A 2 -2.60 -6.61 -16.49
C THR A 2 -3.84 -6.78 -15.62
N ILE A 3 -4.72 -7.71 -15.96
CA ILE A 3 -5.91 -8.02 -15.16
C ILE A 3 -5.75 -9.44 -14.64
N VAL A 4 -5.93 -9.64 -13.34
CA VAL A 4 -5.89 -10.95 -12.68
C VAL A 4 -7.12 -11.13 -11.78
N PRO A 5 -7.53 -12.37 -11.47
CA PRO A 5 -8.62 -12.63 -10.51
C PRO A 5 -8.35 -12.06 -9.11
N SER A 6 -9.38 -11.93 -8.28
CA SER A 6 -9.24 -11.49 -6.89
C SER A 6 -8.61 -12.55 -5.99
N GLN A 7 -8.18 -12.16 -4.79
CA GLN A 7 -7.61 -13.08 -3.79
C GLN A 7 -8.65 -14.10 -3.28
N SER A 8 -9.94 -13.74 -3.35
CA SER A 8 -11.09 -14.57 -3.00
C SER A 8 -11.42 -15.61 -4.08
N ASP A 9 -11.07 -15.34 -5.33
CA ASP A 9 -11.41 -16.18 -6.48
C ASP A 9 -10.52 -17.43 -6.52
N LYS A 10 -11.10 -18.54 -6.05
CA LYS A 10 -10.41 -19.84 -5.89
C LYS A 10 -11.19 -20.97 -6.55
N ASP A 11 -10.47 -22.01 -6.96
CA ASP A 11 -11.07 -23.27 -7.39
C ASP A 11 -11.60 -24.10 -6.21
N ASP A 12 -12.25 -25.23 -6.50
CA ASP A 12 -12.80 -26.15 -5.50
C ASP A 12 -11.74 -26.76 -4.57
N GLN A 13 -10.45 -26.61 -4.89
CA GLN A 13 -9.31 -27.05 -4.09
C GLN A 13 -8.65 -25.91 -3.31
N GLY A 14 -9.19 -24.69 -3.38
CA GLY A 14 -8.68 -23.50 -2.71
C GLY A 14 -7.48 -22.84 -3.39
N ARG A 15 -7.17 -23.19 -4.64
CA ARG A 15 -6.09 -22.57 -5.43
C ARG A 15 -6.61 -21.31 -6.12
N LEU A 16 -5.77 -20.30 -6.25
CA LEU A 16 -6.14 -19.06 -6.97
C LEU A 16 -6.45 -19.37 -8.43
N LEU A 17 -7.52 -18.76 -8.94
CA LEU A 17 -7.80 -18.75 -10.37
C LEU A 17 -6.74 -17.91 -11.11
N ASP A 18 -6.41 -18.28 -12.32
CA ASP A 18 -5.41 -17.63 -13.18
C ASP A 18 -6.02 -16.87 -14.38
N ASP A 19 -7.25 -17.19 -14.76
CA ASP A 19 -8.00 -16.48 -15.80
C ASP A 19 -8.99 -15.47 -15.20
N ALA A 20 -8.73 -14.17 -15.43
CA ALA A 20 -9.64 -13.09 -15.02
C ALA A 20 -11.05 -13.22 -15.61
N PHE A 21 -11.22 -13.91 -16.74
CA PHE A 21 -12.50 -14.09 -17.41
C PHE A 21 -13.18 -15.42 -17.07
N ASP A 22 -12.64 -16.19 -16.12
CA ASP A 22 -13.32 -17.37 -15.60
C ASP A 22 -14.69 -16.95 -15.01
N PRO A 23 -15.79 -17.66 -15.30
CA PRO A 23 -17.13 -17.31 -14.80
C PRO A 23 -17.26 -17.35 -13.27
N ARG A 24 -16.29 -17.94 -12.57
CA ARG A 24 -16.21 -17.95 -11.10
C ARG A 24 -15.57 -16.68 -10.54
N CYS A 25 -14.87 -15.90 -11.35
CA CYS A 25 -14.27 -14.64 -10.92
C CYS A 25 -15.38 -13.64 -10.58
N THR A 26 -15.29 -13.09 -9.37
CA THR A 26 -16.25 -12.09 -8.88
C THR A 26 -15.72 -10.67 -8.99
N GLU A 27 -14.40 -10.54 -9.11
CA GLU A 27 -13.68 -9.28 -9.01
C GLU A 27 -12.42 -9.31 -9.90
N TRP A 28 -11.98 -8.13 -10.35
CA TRP A 28 -10.77 -7.96 -11.14
C TRP A 28 -9.76 -7.08 -10.42
N LEU A 29 -8.54 -7.58 -10.28
CA LEU A 29 -7.41 -6.77 -9.85
C LEU A 29 -6.67 -6.26 -11.09
N VAL A 30 -6.43 -4.94 -11.12
CA VAL A 30 -5.71 -4.28 -12.20
C VAL A 30 -4.30 -3.98 -11.74
N GLU A 31 -3.33 -4.69 -12.30
CA GLU A 31 -1.92 -4.53 -12.00
C GLU A 31 -1.30 -3.44 -12.87
N ILE A 32 -0.72 -2.43 -12.24
CA ILE A 32 -0.14 -1.25 -12.90
C ILE A 32 1.36 -1.19 -12.59
N PRO A 33 2.25 -1.49 -13.56
CA PRO A 33 3.69 -1.30 -13.35
C PRO A 33 3.96 0.18 -13.10
N THR A 34 4.55 0.48 -11.95
CA THR A 34 4.76 1.86 -11.47
C THR A 34 6.20 2.03 -11.06
N GLU A 35 6.78 3.16 -11.45
CA GLU A 35 8.12 3.59 -11.05
C GLU A 35 8.02 4.92 -10.32
N VAL A 36 8.87 5.09 -9.31
CA VAL A 36 8.97 6.31 -8.51
C VAL A 36 10.21 7.09 -8.92
N SER A 37 10.06 8.39 -9.13
CA SER A 37 11.14 9.23 -9.66
C SER A 37 12.41 9.25 -8.79
N TRP A 38 12.26 9.07 -7.48
CA TRP A 38 13.38 9.04 -6.55
C TRP A 38 14.26 7.80 -6.72
N ALA A 39 13.71 6.68 -7.20
CA ALA A 39 14.48 5.44 -7.41
C ALA A 39 15.55 5.60 -8.51
N ASN A 40 15.38 6.58 -9.38
CA ASN A 40 16.32 6.90 -10.46
C ASN A 40 17.43 7.87 -10.06
N ILE A 41 17.46 8.33 -8.80
CA ILE A 41 18.55 9.17 -8.31
C ILE A 41 19.81 8.31 -8.20
N PRO A 42 20.96 8.72 -8.78
CA PRO A 42 22.19 7.94 -8.71
C PRO A 42 22.57 7.56 -7.27
N GLY A 43 22.70 6.26 -7.01
CA GLY A 43 23.04 5.71 -5.69
C GLY A 43 21.83 5.46 -4.77
N ALA A 44 20.61 5.80 -5.17
CA ALA A 44 19.41 5.46 -4.40
C ALA A 44 19.15 3.94 -4.36
N ASP A 45 19.55 3.22 -5.41
CA ASP A 45 19.53 1.76 -5.53
C ASP A 45 20.44 1.05 -4.51
N ALA A 46 21.44 1.74 -3.97
CA ALA A 46 22.30 1.21 -2.92
C ALA A 46 21.66 1.29 -1.52
N VAL A 47 20.53 2.01 -1.36
CA VAL A 47 19.84 2.17 -0.09
C VAL A 47 18.64 1.23 -0.05
N GLU A 48 18.72 0.20 0.81
CA GLU A 48 17.57 -0.66 1.08
C GLU A 48 16.60 0.09 2.00
N ILE A 49 15.60 0.77 1.40
CA ILE A 49 14.60 1.58 2.12
C ILE A 49 13.84 0.78 3.20
N ASN A 50 13.75 -0.53 3.02
CA ASN A 50 13.15 -1.45 3.96
C ASN A 50 13.95 -1.63 5.26
N ASN A 51 15.19 -1.14 5.30
CA ASN A 51 16.09 -1.22 6.44
C ASN A 51 16.22 0.10 7.19
N PHE A 52 15.42 1.12 6.88
CA PHE A 52 15.38 2.32 7.72
C PHE A 52 14.91 1.95 9.12
N SER A 53 15.76 2.21 10.10
CA SER A 53 15.44 1.94 11.50
C SER A 53 14.32 2.84 12.00
N ALA A 54 13.61 2.38 13.02
CA ALA A 54 12.57 3.17 13.68
C ALA A 54 13.13 4.50 14.22
N LEU A 55 14.40 4.50 14.68
CA LEU A 55 15.10 5.71 15.12
C LEU A 55 15.37 6.69 13.97
N ALA A 56 15.80 6.20 12.81
CA ALA A 56 16.03 7.06 11.65
C ALA A 56 14.72 7.68 11.15
N GLN A 57 13.62 6.90 11.15
CA GLN A 57 12.28 7.40 10.84
C GLN A 57 11.84 8.48 11.84
N PHE A 58 11.96 8.20 13.15
CA PHE A 58 11.59 9.14 14.20
C PHE A 58 12.38 10.45 14.12
N ASP A 59 13.72 10.38 13.99
CA ASP A 59 14.56 11.57 13.84
C ASP A 59 14.15 12.38 12.61
N PHE A 60 13.99 11.74 11.45
CA PHE A 60 13.55 12.42 10.23
C PHE A 60 12.24 13.17 10.42
N TYR A 61 11.22 12.52 11.01
CA TYR A 61 9.94 13.18 11.26
C TYR A 61 10.04 14.29 12.30
N MET A 62 10.90 14.17 13.32
CA MET A 62 11.16 15.25 14.26
C MET A 62 11.84 16.45 13.59
N GLN A 63 12.75 16.24 12.63
CA GLN A 63 13.33 17.33 11.84
C GLN A 63 12.25 18.04 11.01
N VAL A 64 11.37 17.29 10.34
CA VAL A 64 10.21 17.84 9.61
C VAL A 64 9.34 18.68 10.55
N GLN A 65 9.04 18.12 11.73
CA GLN A 65 8.19 18.74 12.73
C GLN A 65 8.77 20.06 13.27
N LYS A 66 10.08 20.11 13.51
CA LYS A 66 10.80 21.28 14.06
C LYS A 66 10.99 22.39 13.03
N HIS A 67 11.24 22.04 11.77
CA HIS A 67 11.76 22.99 10.79
C HIS A 67 10.82 23.33 9.64
N TYR A 68 9.82 22.49 9.36
CA TYR A 68 9.01 22.61 8.14
C TYR A 68 7.51 22.70 8.40
N THR A 69 7.04 22.38 9.60
CA THR A 69 5.61 22.37 9.92
C THR A 69 5.25 23.26 11.10
N ALA A 70 4.19 24.06 10.95
CA ALA A 70 3.61 24.84 12.04
C ALA A 70 2.55 24.07 12.86
N HIS A 71 2.08 22.94 12.32
CA HIS A 71 1.10 22.04 12.92
C HIS A 71 1.69 20.62 13.05
N ASN A 72 0.84 19.63 13.34
CA ASN A 72 1.25 18.23 13.41
C ASN A 72 1.64 17.65 12.05
N THR A 73 2.77 16.93 12.04
CA THR A 73 3.18 16.05 10.95
C THR A 73 2.54 14.68 11.14
N SER A 74 1.59 14.30 10.29
CA SER A 74 1.04 12.95 10.26
C SER A 74 2.08 12.00 9.67
N ALA A 75 2.53 11.04 10.47
CA ALA A 75 3.51 10.03 10.07
C ALA A 75 3.16 8.67 10.70
N THR A 76 3.68 7.60 10.10
CA THR A 76 3.68 6.27 10.73
C THR A 76 5.13 5.84 10.88
N VAL A 77 5.56 5.60 12.13
CA VAL A 77 6.87 5.02 12.41
C VAL A 77 6.69 3.51 12.49
N GLU A 78 7.34 2.82 11.55
CA GLU A 78 7.36 1.37 11.49
C GLU A 78 8.54 0.83 12.28
N PHE A 79 8.31 -0.16 13.13
CA PHE A 79 9.36 -0.73 13.99
C PHE A 79 9.31 -2.25 14.06
N ARG A 80 10.49 -2.87 14.20
CA ARG A 80 10.64 -4.28 14.56
C ARG A 80 10.72 -4.45 16.07
N GLU A 81 10.52 -5.68 16.54
CA GLU A 81 10.52 -5.99 17.99
C GLU A 81 11.79 -5.51 18.71
N HIS A 82 12.96 -5.70 18.11
CA HIS A 82 14.24 -5.27 18.70
C HIS A 82 14.45 -3.74 18.72
N GLU A 83 13.59 -2.98 18.05
CA GLU A 83 13.66 -1.52 17.95
C GLU A 83 12.72 -0.82 18.95
N ILE A 84 11.89 -1.58 19.68
CA ILE A 84 10.91 -1.04 20.64
C ILE A 84 11.61 -0.23 21.74
N GLU A 85 12.56 -0.83 22.46
CA GLU A 85 13.24 -0.16 23.58
C GLU A 85 14.02 1.08 23.12
N PRO A 86 14.87 1.02 22.07
CA PRO A 86 15.56 2.21 21.59
C PRO A 86 14.61 3.33 21.16
N LEU A 87 13.50 3.00 20.48
CA LEU A 87 12.50 3.98 20.06
C LEU A 87 11.78 4.61 21.26
N ALA A 88 11.40 3.80 22.26
CA ALA A 88 10.75 4.27 23.47
C ALA A 88 11.65 5.23 24.25
N ASP A 89 12.92 4.90 24.41
CA ASP A 89 13.92 5.76 25.06
C ASP A 89 14.08 7.08 24.31
N ALA A 90 14.17 7.04 22.97
CA ALA A 90 14.30 8.24 22.16
C ALA A 90 13.06 9.16 22.26
N ILE A 91 11.86 8.59 22.25
CA ILE A 91 10.61 9.35 22.44
C ILE A 91 10.58 9.98 23.83
N HIS A 92 10.92 9.22 24.87
CA HIS A 92 10.94 9.72 26.24
C HIS A 92 11.93 10.87 26.40
N GLN A 93 13.15 10.70 25.89
CA GLN A 93 14.19 11.72 25.96
C GLN A 93 13.80 13.00 25.20
N ALA A 94 13.17 12.88 24.03
CA ALA A 94 12.69 14.03 23.27
C ALA A 94 11.60 14.82 24.04
N ILE A 95 10.71 14.11 24.75
CA ILE A 95 9.70 14.73 25.61
C ILE A 95 10.35 15.45 26.80
N ASP A 96 11.24 14.78 27.53
CA ASP A 96 11.91 15.32 28.71
C ASP A 96 12.73 16.58 28.38
N ASN A 97 13.41 16.58 27.24
CA ASN A 97 14.24 17.68 26.79
C ASN A 97 13.44 18.81 26.12
N GLY A 98 12.12 18.65 25.95
CA GLY A 98 11.27 19.65 25.32
C GLY A 98 11.59 19.87 23.84
N GLU A 99 11.93 18.81 23.11
CA GLU A 99 12.35 18.89 21.70
C GLU A 99 11.21 19.17 20.71
N GLY A 100 9.97 19.31 21.19
CA GLY A 100 8.79 19.56 20.37
C GLY A 100 7.74 18.45 20.53
N TYR A 101 6.62 18.61 19.83
CA TYR A 101 5.54 17.62 19.80
C TYR A 101 5.32 17.15 18.37
N ILE A 102 5.02 15.86 18.20
CA ILE A 102 4.64 15.24 16.92
C ILE A 102 3.39 14.39 17.13
N SER A 103 2.60 14.19 16.05
CA SER A 103 1.51 13.21 16.03
C SER A 103 1.81 12.11 15.02
N ALA A 104 2.51 11.07 15.48
CA ALA A 104 2.81 9.89 14.67
C ALA A 104 2.04 8.67 15.19
N ALA A 105 1.61 7.81 14.27
CA ALA A 105 1.20 6.44 14.58
C ALA A 105 2.43 5.54 14.70
N LEU A 106 2.37 4.55 15.58
CA LEU A 106 3.40 3.52 15.69
C LEU A 106 2.81 2.21 15.14
N LEU A 107 3.49 1.59 14.18
CA LEU A 107 3.03 0.37 13.53
C LEU A 107 4.10 -0.72 13.58
N ALA A 108 3.73 -1.90 14.04
CA ALA A 108 4.63 -3.06 14.00
C ALA A 108 4.87 -3.47 12.54
N ARG A 109 6.14 -3.58 12.16
CA ARG A 109 6.56 -4.03 10.84
C ARG A 109 6.79 -5.54 10.85
N PHE A 110 6.28 -6.20 9.82
CA PHE A 110 6.53 -7.61 9.57
C PHE A 110 7.32 -7.75 8.26
N ASP A 111 8.53 -8.30 8.33
CA ASP A 111 9.36 -8.52 7.13
C ASP A 111 8.88 -9.71 6.28
N ALA A 112 7.86 -10.42 6.73
CA ALA A 112 7.29 -11.54 6.02
C ALA A 112 6.40 -11.06 4.85
N ASN A 113 7.02 -10.81 3.69
CA ASN A 113 6.34 -10.58 2.40
C ASN A 113 5.46 -11.76 1.91
N ALA A 114 5.38 -12.86 2.67
CA ALA A 114 4.87 -14.13 2.18
C ALA A 114 3.44 -14.49 2.63
N THR A 115 2.76 -13.64 3.40
CA THR A 115 1.51 -14.07 4.05
C THR A 115 0.29 -13.95 3.13
N PHE A 116 0.30 -13.04 2.15
CA PHE A 116 -0.88 -12.74 1.35
C PHE A 116 -0.56 -12.76 -0.15
N PRO A 117 -1.23 -13.62 -0.94
CA PRO A 117 -1.12 -13.54 -2.40
C PRO A 117 -1.76 -12.25 -2.92
N ARG A 118 -1.24 -11.70 -4.03
CA ARG A 118 -1.78 -10.51 -4.72
C ARG A 118 -1.81 -9.27 -3.81
N LEU A 119 -0.66 -8.95 -3.23
CA LEU A 119 -0.50 -7.73 -2.45
C LEU A 119 -0.82 -6.49 -3.30
N PRO A 120 -1.40 -5.42 -2.72
CA PRO A 120 -1.60 -4.16 -3.43
C PRO A 120 -0.31 -3.56 -4.00
N PHE A 121 0.84 -3.86 -3.37
CA PHE A 121 2.17 -3.48 -3.84
C PHE A 121 3.08 -4.70 -3.83
N GLU A 122 3.74 -4.96 -4.95
CA GLU A 122 4.73 -6.02 -5.09
C GLU A 122 6.01 -5.41 -5.69
N PRO A 123 7.16 -5.51 -5.00
CA PRO A 123 8.43 -5.02 -5.53
C PRO A 123 8.86 -5.89 -6.71
N ILE A 124 9.20 -5.24 -7.83
CA ILE A 124 9.72 -5.89 -9.04
C ILE A 124 11.06 -5.26 -9.42
N ASP A 125 11.90 -6.01 -10.15
CA ASP A 125 13.13 -5.47 -10.69
C ASP A 125 12.90 -4.59 -11.93
N ALA A 126 13.92 -3.81 -12.30
CA ALA A 126 13.87 -2.89 -13.43
C ALA A 126 13.57 -3.59 -14.76
N ALA A 127 14.16 -4.77 -15.00
CA ALA A 127 13.94 -5.52 -16.23
C ALA A 127 12.48 -5.99 -16.37
N THR A 128 11.87 -6.41 -15.25
CA THR A 128 10.46 -6.82 -15.16
C THR A 128 9.56 -5.62 -15.41
N TYR A 129 9.86 -4.46 -14.80
CA TYR A 129 9.14 -3.21 -15.04
C TYR A 129 9.19 -2.81 -16.52
N GLU A 130 10.37 -2.78 -17.13
CA GLU A 130 10.58 -2.41 -18.55
C GLU A 130 9.79 -3.33 -19.49
N ARG A 131 9.84 -4.64 -19.24
CA ARG A 131 9.04 -5.63 -19.99
C ARG A 131 7.55 -5.36 -19.84
N MET A 132 7.05 -5.20 -18.61
CA MET A 132 5.63 -4.96 -18.35
C MET A 132 5.16 -3.66 -19.01
N GLN A 133 5.95 -2.60 -18.93
CA GLN A 133 5.64 -1.32 -19.60
C GLN A 133 5.59 -1.46 -21.11
N ALA A 134 6.54 -2.17 -21.73
CA ALA A 134 6.51 -2.44 -23.15
C ALA A 134 5.22 -3.20 -23.56
N GLU A 135 4.80 -4.19 -22.77
CA GLU A 135 3.55 -4.91 -22.98
C GLU A 135 2.31 -4.01 -22.81
N VAL A 136 2.31 -3.05 -21.87
CA VAL A 136 1.24 -2.05 -21.72
C VAL A 136 1.15 -1.19 -22.98
N VAL A 137 2.29 -0.66 -23.45
CA VAL A 137 2.35 0.19 -24.64
C VAL A 137 1.91 -0.56 -25.89
N ALA A 138 2.31 -1.81 -26.05
CA ALA A 138 1.91 -2.65 -27.19
C ALA A 138 0.40 -2.91 -27.25
N ARG A 139 -0.27 -3.00 -26.09
CA ARG A 139 -1.73 -3.20 -25.97
C ARG A 139 -2.54 -1.90 -26.02
N ARG A 140 -1.88 -0.75 -25.85
CA ARG A 140 -2.52 0.57 -25.77
C ARG A 140 -3.23 0.89 -27.10
N ARG A 141 -4.52 1.20 -27.03
CA ARG A 141 -5.35 1.54 -28.20
C ARG A 141 -5.53 3.04 -28.43
N THR A 142 -5.43 3.85 -27.38
CA THR A 142 -5.47 5.31 -27.44
C THR A 142 -4.43 5.87 -26.48
N GLU A 143 -3.84 7.00 -26.85
CA GLU A 143 -2.91 7.75 -26.00
C GLU A 143 -3.63 8.84 -25.20
N CYS A 144 -4.87 9.16 -25.54
CA CYS A 144 -5.66 10.20 -24.90
C CYS A 144 -6.62 9.57 -23.88
N PHE A 145 -6.31 9.70 -22.60
CA PHE A 145 -7.18 9.22 -21.53
C PHE A 145 -8.59 9.82 -21.62
N PHE A 146 -8.70 11.12 -21.95
CA PHE A 146 -10.00 11.78 -22.06
C PHE A 146 -10.83 11.23 -23.23
N GLU A 147 -10.21 10.91 -24.37
CA GLU A 147 -10.91 10.25 -25.49
C GLU A 147 -11.39 8.85 -25.09
N ALA A 148 -10.54 8.09 -24.38
CA ALA A 148 -10.91 6.79 -23.86
C ALA A 148 -12.08 6.90 -22.87
N LEU A 149 -12.00 7.85 -21.94
CA LEU A 149 -12.99 8.09 -20.91
C LEU A 149 -14.33 8.49 -21.54
N GLN A 150 -14.36 9.49 -22.42
CA GLN A 150 -15.58 9.94 -23.10
C GLN A 150 -16.32 8.83 -23.85
N ARG A 151 -15.61 7.81 -24.33
CA ARG A 151 -16.22 6.66 -25.01
C ARG A 151 -17.03 5.77 -24.06
N TYR A 152 -16.64 5.70 -22.79
CA TYR A 152 -17.24 4.83 -21.78
C TYR A 152 -17.99 5.61 -20.68
N ASP A 153 -17.78 6.92 -20.58
CA ASP A 153 -18.47 7.85 -19.69
C ASP A 153 -19.90 8.10 -20.20
N GLY A 154 -20.80 7.20 -19.82
CA GLY A 154 -22.22 7.22 -20.18
C GLY A 154 -23.09 8.12 -19.29
N GLY A 155 -22.49 8.99 -18.45
CA GLY A 155 -23.18 9.76 -17.41
C GLY A 155 -23.19 9.06 -16.03
N GLU A 156 -24.04 9.51 -15.10
CA GLU A 156 -24.15 8.90 -13.76
C GLU A 156 -24.63 7.44 -13.83
N LEU A 157 -23.69 6.51 -13.68
CA LEU A 157 -23.95 5.13 -13.35
C LEU A 157 -23.89 4.98 -11.83
N ILE A 158 -25.01 4.58 -11.22
CA ILE A 158 -25.04 4.21 -9.80
C ILE A 158 -24.42 2.83 -9.68
N GLU A 159 -23.09 2.76 -9.71
CA GLU A 159 -22.36 1.55 -9.34
C GLU A 159 -21.89 1.68 -7.89
N ALA A 160 -22.52 0.91 -7.01
CA ALA A 160 -22.05 0.72 -5.65
C ALA A 160 -20.86 -0.24 -5.66
N GLY A 161 -19.65 0.29 -5.76
CA GLY A 161 -18.46 -0.47 -5.38
C GLY A 161 -18.51 -0.81 -3.89
N PRO A 162 -17.96 -1.95 -3.45
CA PRO A 162 -17.90 -2.27 -2.03
C PRO A 162 -17.15 -1.15 -1.30
N ALA A 163 -17.77 -0.57 -0.28
CA ALA A 163 -17.11 0.39 0.58
C ALA A 163 -15.95 -0.33 1.29
N GLY A 164 -14.89 0.38 1.68
CA GLY A 164 -13.79 -0.22 2.45
C GLY A 164 -14.24 -0.90 3.77
N CYS A 165 -15.44 -0.57 4.25
CA CYS A 165 -16.10 -1.17 5.41
C CYS A 165 -16.98 -2.39 5.09
N ASP A 166 -17.16 -2.73 3.80
CA ASP A 166 -17.90 -3.92 3.36
C ASP A 166 -17.04 -5.19 3.38
N SER A 167 -15.75 -5.07 3.74
CA SER A 167 -15.01 -6.25 4.18
C SER A 167 -15.66 -6.78 5.47
N ASP A 168 -15.87 -8.10 5.54
CA ASP A 168 -16.64 -8.85 6.56
C ASP A 168 -16.31 -8.57 8.05
N LYS A 169 -15.42 -7.64 8.38
CA LYS A 169 -15.00 -7.29 9.73
C LYS A 169 -16.00 -6.44 10.52
N CYS A 170 -17.00 -5.81 9.89
CA CYS A 170 -18.00 -5.00 10.58
C CYS A 170 -19.30 -5.75 10.97
N LEU A 171 -19.44 -7.03 10.61
CA LEU A 171 -20.61 -7.83 10.98
C LEU A 171 -20.44 -8.41 12.39
N LEU A 172 -20.58 -7.55 13.41
CA LEU A 172 -20.86 -8.01 14.77
C LEU A 172 -22.19 -8.78 14.77
N PRO A 173 -22.24 -10.03 15.28
CA PRO A 173 -23.49 -10.78 15.31
C PRO A 173 -24.52 -10.04 16.18
N LEU A 174 -25.69 -9.74 15.60
CA LEU A 174 -26.85 -9.11 16.26
C LEU A 174 -27.51 -10.01 17.34
N ALA A 175 -26.83 -11.08 17.77
CA ALA A 175 -27.35 -11.99 18.77
C ALA A 175 -27.33 -11.32 20.15
N LYS A 176 -28.50 -10.85 20.59
CA LYS A 176 -28.70 -10.47 22.00
C LYS A 176 -28.40 -11.67 22.90
N PRO A 177 -27.69 -11.49 24.02
CA PRO A 177 -27.45 -12.57 24.97
C PRO A 177 -28.79 -13.08 25.50
N LYS A 178 -28.97 -14.40 25.48
CA LYS A 178 -30.09 -15.05 26.16
C LYS A 178 -29.76 -15.04 27.65
N GLY A 179 -30.54 -14.29 28.43
CA GLY A 179 -30.56 -14.40 29.89
C GLY A 179 -31.12 -15.73 30.35
#